data_AF-A0A931Y2W9-F1
#
_entry.id   AF-A0A931Y2W9-F1
#
_cell.length_a   1.000
_cell.length_b   1.000
_cell.length_c   1.000
_cell.angle_alpha   90.00
_cell.angle_beta   90.00
_cell.angle_gamma   90.00
#
_symmetry.space_group_name_H-M   'P 1'
#
loop_
_entity.id
_entity.type
_entity.pdbx_description
1 polymer ?
#
loop_
_entity_poly.entity_id
_entity_poly.type
_entity_poly.pdbx_seq_one_letter_code
_entity_poly.pdbx_strand_id
1 'polypeptide(L)'
;MVPFAVAAAFHVLVPDAGERLDWQRIGAQARTFLQAEISPPAGDPVTEVDVGPVGGSPTRVSLRTVPLEDAPEIREQADRGVRAIGGAGFDALVARAKRVWQVGATVDGDARAPLVLAAAIASVMLGPIVPPDEVTIFGVRGARVRLEARGWPDQSAA
;
A
#
# COMPACT_ATOMS: atom_id res chain seq x y z
N MET A 1 17.25 -8.68 -0.31
CA MET A 1 15.94 -9.02 0.31
C MET A 1 15.09 -9.66 -0.77
N VAL A 2 14.40 -10.78 -0.52
CA VAL A 2 13.58 -11.44 -1.54
C VAL A 2 12.20 -10.75 -1.62
N PRO A 3 11.75 -10.30 -2.80
CA PRO A 3 10.44 -9.68 -2.96
C PRO A 3 9.32 -10.67 -2.64
N PHE A 4 8.17 -10.16 -2.22
CA PHE A 4 6.96 -10.99 -2.17
C PHE A 4 6.55 -11.40 -3.57
N ALA A 5 5.96 -12.60 -3.70
CA ALA A 5 5.24 -12.97 -4.90
C ALA A 5 4.14 -11.95 -5.19
N VAL A 6 3.86 -11.72 -6.46
CA VAL A 6 2.88 -10.73 -6.94
C VAL A 6 1.52 -10.89 -6.25
N ALA A 7 1.04 -12.13 -6.13
CA ALA A 7 -0.25 -12.45 -5.50
C ALA A 7 -0.23 -12.47 -3.96
N ALA A 8 0.90 -12.18 -3.32
CA ALA A 8 1.07 -12.25 -1.86
C ALA A 8 1.18 -10.87 -1.19
N ALA A 9 1.11 -9.77 -1.95
CA ALA A 9 1.26 -8.43 -1.41
C ALA A 9 0.50 -7.37 -2.23
N PHE A 10 0.16 -6.27 -1.57
CA PHE A 10 -0.17 -5.01 -2.22
C PHE A 10 1.13 -4.30 -2.60
N HIS A 11 1.21 -3.76 -3.82
CA HIS A 11 2.42 -3.12 -4.33
C HIS A 11 2.16 -1.63 -4.55
N VAL A 12 2.90 -0.77 -3.84
CA VAL A 12 2.85 0.69 -4.02
C VAL A 12 4.04 1.12 -4.88
N LEU A 13 3.76 1.58 -6.09
CA LEU A 13 4.80 1.99 -7.05
C LEU A 13 5.18 3.45 -6.83
N VAL A 14 6.47 3.73 -6.70
CA VAL A 14 6.95 5.09 -6.38
C VAL A 14 8.05 5.53 -7.35
N PRO A 15 8.13 6.84 -7.69
CA PRO A 15 9.12 7.36 -8.62
C PRO A 15 10.53 7.45 -8.03
N ASP A 16 10.64 7.48 -6.71
CA ASP A 16 11.90 7.69 -5.98
C ASP A 16 12.58 6.37 -5.59
N ALA A 17 13.90 6.37 -5.58
CA ALA A 17 14.76 5.29 -5.11
C ALA A 17 15.17 5.44 -3.63
N GLY A 18 14.53 6.33 -2.87
CA GLY A 18 14.71 6.42 -1.42
C GLY A 18 14.17 5.18 -0.69
N GLU A 19 14.95 4.63 0.25
CA GLU A 19 14.56 3.46 1.08
C GLU A 19 13.74 3.85 2.31
N ARG A 20 13.52 5.14 2.51
CA ARG A 20 12.94 5.67 3.76
C ARG A 20 11.53 6.16 3.54
N LEU A 21 10.65 5.69 4.42
CA LEU A 21 9.31 6.20 4.55
C LEU A 21 9.26 7.29 5.63
N ASP A 22 8.55 8.37 5.34
CA ASP A 22 8.23 9.40 6.33
C ASP A 22 7.09 8.90 7.22
N TRP A 23 7.45 8.16 8.28
CA TRP A 23 6.50 7.55 9.20
C TRP A 23 5.63 8.57 9.93
N GLN A 24 6.15 9.76 10.21
CA GLN A 24 5.38 10.83 10.83
C GLN A 24 4.25 11.27 9.89
N ARG A 25 4.57 11.52 8.62
CA ARG A 25 3.57 11.91 7.62
C ARG A 25 2.60 10.78 7.29
N ILE A 26 3.09 9.54 7.21
CA ILE A 26 2.25 8.34 7.00
C ILE A 26 1.24 8.18 8.14
N GLY A 27 1.69 8.26 9.40
CA GLY A 27 0.81 8.18 10.57
C GLY A 27 -0.22 9.30 10.59
N ALA A 28 0.18 10.53 10.26
CA ALA A 28 -0.74 11.67 10.15
C ALA A 28 -1.81 11.47 9.06
N GLN A 29 -1.41 11.00 7.86
CA GLN A 29 -2.35 10.71 6.77
C GLN A 29 -3.29 9.55 7.12
N ALA A 30 -2.79 8.48 7.74
CA ALA A 30 -3.57 7.33 8.15
C ALA A 30 -4.66 7.72 9.17
N ARG A 31 -4.30 8.49 10.19
CA ARG A 31 -5.27 8.98 11.18
C ARG A 31 -6.31 9.91 10.54
N THR A 32 -5.86 10.84 9.70
CA THR A 32 -6.71 11.88 9.13
C THR A 32 -7.66 11.35 8.06
N PHE A 33 -7.25 10.39 7.22
CA PHE A 33 -8.03 10.00 6.04
C PHE A 33 -8.47 8.53 6.03
N LEU A 34 -7.87 7.69 6.87
CA LEU A 34 -8.15 6.25 6.92
C LEU A 34 -8.66 5.79 8.30
N GLN A 35 -8.87 6.69 9.27
CA GLN A 35 -9.29 6.33 10.64
C GLN A 35 -8.41 5.22 11.25
N ALA A 36 -7.12 5.26 10.96
CA ALA A 36 -6.16 4.24 11.32
C ALA A 36 -5.00 4.80 12.14
N GLU A 37 -4.47 3.98 13.02
CA GLU A 37 -3.21 4.19 13.71
C GLU A 37 -2.15 3.27 13.12
N ILE A 38 -1.01 3.88 12.77
CA ILE A 38 0.15 3.18 12.24
C ILE A 38 1.29 3.49 13.19
N SER A 39 1.80 2.46 13.87
CA SER A 39 2.99 2.60 14.70
C SER A 39 4.22 2.41 13.81
N PRO A 40 5.21 3.30 13.89
CA PRO A 40 6.44 3.11 13.16
C PRO A 40 7.09 1.77 13.57
N PRO A 41 7.74 1.10 12.63
CA PRO A 41 8.45 -0.14 12.88
C PRO A 41 9.57 0.04 13.92
N ALA A 42 9.81 -0.99 14.73
CA ALA A 42 11.01 -1.06 15.54
C ALA A 42 12.16 -1.64 14.70
N GLY A 43 13.25 -0.87 14.52
CA GLY A 43 14.47 -1.33 13.85
C GLY A 43 14.66 -0.85 12.40
N ASP A 44 15.86 -1.12 11.88
CA ASP A 44 16.31 -0.81 10.51
C ASP A 44 17.03 -2.06 9.96
N PRO A 45 16.59 -2.67 8.84
CA PRO A 45 15.51 -2.23 7.96
C PRO A 45 14.11 -2.49 8.52
N VAL A 46 13.16 -1.66 8.08
CA VAL A 46 11.74 -1.86 8.33
C VAL A 46 11.27 -3.17 7.71
N THR A 47 10.71 -4.06 8.52
CA THR A 47 10.17 -5.35 8.06
C THR A 47 8.73 -5.61 8.48
N GLU A 48 8.26 -4.97 9.56
CA GLU A 48 6.91 -5.15 10.10
C GLU A 48 6.38 -3.83 10.68
N VAL A 49 5.09 -3.57 10.47
CA VAL A 49 4.41 -2.34 10.90
C VAL A 49 3.10 -2.73 11.57
N ASP A 50 2.79 -2.11 12.71
CA ASP A 50 1.51 -2.29 13.38
C ASP A 50 0.48 -1.32 12.83
N VAL A 51 -0.69 -1.85 12.46
CA VAL A 51 -1.76 -1.11 11.81
C VAL A 51 -3.09 -1.50 12.45
N GLY A 52 -3.83 -0.54 12.98
CA GLY A 52 -5.15 -0.79 13.55
C GLY A 52 -6.11 0.39 13.30
N PRO A 53 -7.42 0.23 13.52
CA PRO A 53 -8.33 1.36 13.56
C PRO A 53 -8.03 2.22 14.80
N VAL A 54 -8.37 3.50 14.77
CA VAL A 54 -8.19 4.39 15.93
C VAL A 54 -8.91 3.83 17.16
N GLY A 55 -8.15 3.60 18.24
CA GLY A 55 -8.67 3.02 19.49
C GLY A 55 -8.95 1.52 19.45
N GLY A 56 -8.60 0.81 18.37
CA GLY A 56 -8.73 -0.64 18.25
C GLY A 56 -7.39 -1.39 18.39
N SER A 57 -7.47 -2.72 18.28
CA SER A 57 -6.29 -3.58 18.35
C SER A 57 -5.47 -3.52 17.05
N PRO A 58 -4.14 -3.37 17.12
CA PRO A 58 -3.30 -3.38 15.94
C PRO A 58 -3.14 -4.79 15.37
N THR A 59 -2.94 -4.86 14.07
CA THR A 59 -2.53 -6.05 13.31
C THR A 59 -1.12 -5.81 12.78
N ARG A 60 -0.25 -6.81 12.92
CA ARG A 60 1.12 -6.73 12.40
C ARG A 60 1.14 -7.05 10.91
N VAL A 61 1.71 -6.15 10.13
CA VAL A 61 1.77 -6.24 8.66
C VAL A 61 3.22 -6.24 8.20
N SER A 62 3.61 -7.25 7.43
CA SER A 62 4.96 -7.27 6.84
C SER A 62 5.11 -6.23 5.74
N LEU A 63 6.27 -5.57 5.70
CA LEU A 63 6.61 -4.55 4.71
C LEU A 63 8.00 -4.79 4.14
N ARG A 64 8.15 -4.62 2.83
CA ARG A 64 9.44 -4.73 2.13
C ARG A 64 9.54 -3.66 1.05
N THR A 65 10.76 -3.34 0.63
CA THR A 65 10.97 -2.54 -0.57
C THR A 65 12.09 -3.13 -1.42
N VAL A 66 11.93 -3.03 -2.74
CA VAL A 66 12.93 -3.43 -3.73
C VAL A 66 12.95 -2.44 -4.90
N PRO A 67 14.09 -2.23 -5.59
CA PRO A 67 14.10 -1.62 -6.91
C PRO A 67 13.11 -2.33 -7.84
N LEU A 68 12.36 -1.57 -8.63
CA LEU A 68 11.33 -2.15 -9.50
C LEU A 68 11.93 -2.93 -10.66
N GLU A 69 13.17 -2.62 -11.05
CA GLU A 69 13.94 -3.40 -12.03
C GLU A 69 14.24 -4.84 -11.56
N ASP A 70 14.33 -5.05 -10.25
CA ASP A 70 14.53 -6.37 -9.63
C ASP A 70 13.22 -7.17 -9.47
N ALA A 71 12.08 -6.60 -9.87
CA ALA A 71 10.75 -7.22 -9.75
C ALA A 71 9.91 -7.01 -11.02
N PRO A 72 10.34 -7.54 -12.18
CA PRO A 72 9.68 -7.32 -13.47
C PRO A 72 8.23 -7.83 -13.51
N GLU A 73 7.89 -8.86 -12.73
CA GLU A 73 6.53 -9.41 -12.66
C GLU A 73 5.53 -8.40 -12.03
N ILE A 74 6.00 -7.58 -11.10
CA ILE A 74 5.17 -6.51 -10.49
C ILE A 74 4.92 -5.41 -11.52
N ARG A 75 5.95 -5.03 -12.29
CA ARG A 75 5.81 -4.08 -13.40
C ARG A 75 4.79 -4.59 -14.41
N GLU A 76 4.87 -5.86 -14.79
CA GLU A 76 3.92 -6.46 -15.72
C GLU A 76 2.48 -6.46 -15.17
N GLN A 77 2.29 -6.82 -13.90
CA GLN A 77 0.97 -6.77 -13.26
C GLN A 77 0.40 -5.35 -13.24
N ALA A 78 1.24 -4.35 -12.92
CA ALA A 78 0.85 -2.95 -12.95
C ALA A 78 0.40 -2.52 -14.34
N ASP A 79 1.17 -2.87 -15.39
CA ASP A 79 0.83 -2.56 -16.77
C ASP A 79 -0.49 -3.22 -17.20
N ARG A 80 -0.74 -4.47 -16.78
CA ARG A 80 -2.03 -5.15 -16.99
C ARG A 80 -3.17 -4.41 -16.29
N GLY A 81 -2.97 -3.99 -15.04
CA GLY A 81 -3.94 -3.19 -14.28
C GLY A 81 -4.24 -1.85 -14.94
N VAL A 82 -3.22 -1.13 -15.40
CA VAL A 82 -3.36 0.14 -16.16
C VAL A 82 -4.19 -0.06 -17.42
N ARG A 83 -3.90 -1.11 -18.20
CA ARG A 83 -4.69 -1.44 -19.40
C ARG A 83 -6.14 -1.76 -19.06
N ALA A 84 -6.38 -2.52 -17.99
CA ALA A 84 -7.73 -2.89 -17.57
C ALA A 84 -8.62 -1.69 -17.20
N ILE A 85 -8.02 -0.60 -16.71
CA ILE A 85 -8.75 0.64 -16.38
C ILE A 85 -8.68 1.72 -17.48
N GLY A 86 -8.10 1.40 -18.65
CA GLY A 86 -8.00 2.32 -19.78
C GLY A 86 -7.01 3.48 -19.61
N GLY A 87 -5.97 3.35 -18.78
CA GLY A 87 -4.88 4.33 -18.73
C GLY A 87 -5.23 5.68 -18.10
N ALA A 88 -5.99 5.70 -17.01
CA ALA A 88 -6.47 6.92 -16.31
C ALA A 88 -5.36 7.74 -15.60
N GLY A 89 -4.28 8.09 -16.30
CA GLY A 89 -3.09 8.77 -15.77
C GLY A 89 -2.13 7.87 -15.00
N PHE A 90 -2.53 6.63 -14.70
CA PHE A 90 -1.70 5.65 -14.01
C PHE A 90 -0.59 5.07 -14.89
N ASP A 91 -0.76 5.08 -16.21
CA ASP A 91 0.26 4.75 -17.21
C ASP A 91 1.53 5.59 -17.02
N ALA A 92 1.37 6.91 -16.86
CA ALA A 92 2.48 7.81 -16.59
C ALA A 92 3.14 7.54 -15.21
N LEU A 93 2.33 7.13 -14.22
CA LEU A 93 2.82 6.78 -12.88
C LEU A 93 3.63 5.49 -12.88
N VAL A 94 3.18 4.47 -13.60
CA VAL A 94 3.88 3.18 -13.72
C VAL A 94 5.17 3.35 -14.53
N ALA A 95 5.13 4.12 -15.63
CA ALA A 95 6.30 4.36 -16.46
C ALA A 95 7.46 5.02 -15.69
N ARG A 96 7.15 5.96 -14.79
CA ARG A 96 8.15 6.66 -13.97
C ARG A 96 8.55 5.93 -12.69
N ALA A 97 7.89 4.83 -12.34
CA ALA A 97 8.18 4.11 -11.11
C ALA A 97 9.56 3.44 -11.17
N LYS A 98 10.34 3.63 -10.10
CA LYS A 98 11.69 3.06 -9.93
C LYS A 98 11.78 2.07 -8.79
N ARG A 99 10.82 2.10 -7.87
CA ARG A 99 10.79 1.28 -6.67
C ARG A 99 9.37 0.86 -6.34
N VAL A 100 9.28 -0.26 -5.63
CA VAL A 100 8.02 -0.78 -5.09
C VAL A 100 8.14 -0.97 -3.58
N TRP A 101 7.11 -0.53 -2.86
CA TRP A 101 6.84 -0.95 -1.49
C TRP A 101 5.81 -2.07 -1.51
N GLN A 102 6.18 -3.22 -0.96
CA GLN A 102 5.33 -4.41 -0.92
C GLN A 102 4.79 -4.61 0.50
N VAL A 103 3.47 -4.58 0.62
CA VAL A 103 2.74 -4.80 1.87
C VAL A 103 2.16 -6.20 1.86
N GLY A 104 2.64 -7.08 2.74
CA GLY A 104 2.19 -8.47 2.80
C GLY A 104 0.68 -8.57 2.98
N ALA A 105 0.01 -9.35 2.13
CA ALA A 105 -1.45 -9.44 2.10
C ALA A 105 -2.02 -10.39 3.17
N THR A 106 -1.23 -11.38 3.60
CA THR A 106 -1.61 -12.34 4.64
C THR A 106 -1.12 -11.87 6.00
N VAL A 107 -2.04 -11.78 6.96
CA VAL A 107 -1.77 -11.34 8.33
C VAL A 107 -2.53 -12.22 9.32
N ASP A 108 -2.04 -12.29 10.55
CA ASP A 108 -2.79 -12.80 11.69
C ASP A 108 -3.45 -11.61 12.40
N GLY A 109 -4.76 -11.43 12.23
CA GLY A 109 -5.51 -10.27 12.71
C GLY A 109 -6.51 -9.74 11.69
N ASP A 110 -6.66 -8.42 11.64
CA ASP A 110 -7.58 -7.75 10.73
C ASP A 110 -7.06 -7.78 9.29
N ALA A 111 -7.73 -8.57 8.43
CA ALA A 111 -7.38 -8.73 7.01
C ALA A 111 -7.42 -7.43 6.18
N ARG A 112 -7.96 -6.34 6.73
CA ARG A 112 -8.01 -5.01 6.06
C ARG A 112 -6.74 -4.20 6.28
N ALA A 113 -5.97 -4.50 7.33
CA ALA A 113 -4.78 -3.76 7.72
C ALA A 113 -3.72 -3.63 6.60
N PRO A 114 -3.44 -4.64 5.76
CA PRO A 114 -2.54 -4.50 4.61
C PRO A 114 -2.96 -3.40 3.61
N LEU A 115 -4.25 -3.34 3.28
CA LEU A 115 -4.75 -2.31 2.36
C LEU A 115 -4.70 -0.92 3.00
N VAL A 116 -4.95 -0.81 4.31
CA VAL A 116 -4.80 0.45 5.06
C VAL A 116 -3.37 0.96 4.97
N LEU A 117 -2.38 0.10 5.22
CA LEU A 117 -0.97 0.46 5.14
C LEU A 117 -0.55 0.85 3.72
N ALA A 118 -0.97 0.08 2.71
CA ALA A 118 -0.71 0.41 1.31
C ALA A 118 -1.32 1.78 0.94
N ALA A 119 -2.54 2.08 1.39
CA ALA A 119 -3.19 3.36 1.17
C ALA A 119 -2.48 4.52 1.88
N ALA A 120 -1.99 4.31 3.10
CA ALA A 120 -1.24 5.32 3.85
C ALA A 120 0.12 5.62 3.23
N ILE A 121 0.83 4.61 2.73
CA ILE A 121 2.08 4.79 1.99
C ILE A 121 1.79 5.53 0.66
N ALA A 122 0.76 5.10 -0.08
CA ALA A 122 0.38 5.70 -1.35
C ALA A 122 -0.04 7.18 -1.23
N SER A 123 -0.65 7.59 -0.10
CA SER A 123 -1.07 8.98 0.11
C SER A 123 0.11 9.93 0.32
N VAL A 124 1.21 9.43 0.87
CA VAL A 124 2.44 10.21 1.08
C VAL A 124 3.32 10.19 -0.16
N MET A 125 3.51 9.01 -0.75
CA MET A 125 4.42 8.80 -1.88
C MET A 125 3.79 9.12 -3.24
N LEU A 126 2.48 9.40 -3.27
CA LEU A 126 1.71 9.70 -4.48
C LEU A 126 1.83 8.60 -5.55
N GLY A 127 1.88 7.35 -5.08
CA GLY A 127 2.06 6.15 -5.90
C GLY A 127 0.74 5.39 -6.10
N PRO A 128 0.57 4.69 -7.23
CA PRO A 128 -0.54 3.76 -7.37
C PRO A 128 -0.32 2.48 -6.59
N ILE A 129 -1.43 1.82 -6.27
CA ILE A 129 -1.51 0.55 -5.58
C ILE A 129 -1.95 -0.52 -6.59
N VAL A 130 -1.15 -1.57 -6.71
CA VAL A 130 -1.49 -2.80 -7.42
C VAL A 130 -1.86 -3.86 -6.37
N PRO A 131 -3.11 -4.33 -6.33
CA PRO A 131 -3.55 -5.34 -5.37
C PRO A 131 -3.07 -6.77 -5.76
N PRO A 132 -2.97 -7.69 -4.80
CA PRO A 132 -2.54 -9.07 -5.05
C PRO A 132 -3.57 -9.92 -5.82
N ASP A 133 -4.86 -9.59 -5.70
CA ASP A 133 -6.00 -10.45 -6.03
C ASP A 133 -6.91 -9.89 -7.14
N GLU A 134 -6.59 -8.72 -7.69
CA GLU A 134 -7.39 -8.07 -8.72
C GLU A 134 -6.53 -7.67 -9.93
N VAL A 135 -7.09 -7.78 -11.14
CA VAL A 135 -6.48 -7.23 -12.36
C VAL A 135 -6.90 -5.76 -12.49
N THR A 136 -6.32 -4.91 -11.65
CA THR A 136 -6.61 -3.48 -11.62
C THR A 136 -5.43 -2.70 -11.04
N ILE A 137 -5.56 -1.38 -11.01
CA ILE A 137 -4.66 -0.48 -10.31
C ILE A 137 -5.48 0.69 -9.79
N PHE A 138 -5.15 1.21 -8.60
CA PHE A 138 -5.89 2.32 -8.02
C PHE A 138 -5.04 3.22 -7.15
N GLY A 139 -5.51 4.44 -6.91
CA GLY A 139 -4.94 5.34 -5.91
C GLY A 139 -5.66 5.23 -4.56
N VAL A 140 -5.31 6.12 -3.63
CA VAL A 140 -5.86 6.18 -2.27
C VAL A 140 -7.40 6.21 -2.25
N ARG A 141 -8.04 6.93 -3.17
CA ARG A 141 -9.50 6.97 -3.28
C ARG A 141 -10.09 5.57 -3.56
N GLY A 142 -9.48 4.81 -4.46
CA GLY A 142 -9.94 3.45 -4.77
C GLY A 142 -9.66 2.45 -3.64
N ALA A 143 -8.61 2.69 -2.86
CA ALA A 143 -8.35 1.93 -1.64
C ALA A 143 -9.41 2.21 -0.56
N ARG A 144 -9.80 3.47 -0.36
CA ARG A 144 -10.85 3.86 0.59
C ARG A 144 -12.20 3.20 0.29
N VAL A 145 -12.67 3.27 -0.95
CA VAL A 145 -13.92 2.61 -1.38
C VAL A 145 -13.89 1.10 -1.05
N ARG A 146 -12.74 0.47 -1.26
CA ARG A 146 -12.53 -0.96 -0.95
C ARG A 146 -12.48 -1.25 0.56
N LEU A 147 -11.95 -0.33 1.36
CA LEU A 147 -11.92 -0.44 2.82
C LEU A 147 -13.33 -0.26 3.40
N GLU A 148 -14.06 0.75 2.94
CA GLU A 148 -15.46 1.01 3.30
C GLU A 148 -16.35 -0.20 2.98
N ALA A 149 -16.22 -0.78 1.77
CA ALA A 149 -16.95 -1.98 1.37
C ALA A 149 -16.64 -3.21 2.25
N ARG A 150 -15.48 -3.22 2.93
CA ARG A 150 -15.06 -4.26 3.89
C ARG A 150 -15.35 -3.87 5.34
N GLY A 151 -16.13 -2.81 5.56
CA GLY A 151 -16.55 -2.34 6.88
C GLY A 151 -15.44 -1.70 7.71
N TRP A 152 -14.39 -1.19 7.08
CA TRP A 152 -13.41 -0.37 7.78
C TRP A 152 -14.06 0.97 8.19
N PRO A 153 -13.78 1.51 9.39
CA PRO A 153 -14.35 2.77 9.83
C PRO A 153 -14.06 3.91 8.83
N ASP A 154 -15.10 4.68 8.50
CA ASP A 154 -14.97 5.90 7.70
C ASP A 154 -15.51 7.11 8.48
N GLN A 155 -14.95 8.28 8.18
CA GLN A 155 -15.37 9.55 8.80
C GLN A 155 -16.79 9.95 8.43
N SER A 156 -17.37 9.40 7.36
CA SER A 156 -18.73 9.70 6.92
C SER A 156 -19.81 9.06 7.82
N ALA A 157 -19.43 8.28 8.84
CA ALA A 157 -20.35 7.57 9.74
C ALA A 157 -20.52 8.23 11.13
N ALA A 158 -20.04 9.47 11.31
CA ALA A 158 -20.17 10.27 12.53
C ALA A 158 -21.17 11.42 12.36
#